data_AF-A0A0P0EBK8-F1
#
_entry.id   AF-A0A0P0EBK8-F1
#
_cell.length_a   1.000
_cell.length_b   1.000
_cell.length_c   1.000
_cell.angle_alpha   90.00
_cell.angle_beta   90.00
_cell.angle_gamma   90.00
#
_symmetry.space_group_name_H-M   'P 1'
#
loop_
_entity.id
_entity.type
_entity.pdbx_description
1 polymer ?
#
loop_
_entity_poly.entity_id
_entity_poly.type
_entity_poly.pdbx_seq_one_letter_code
_entity_poly.pdbx_strand_id
1 'polypeptide(L)'
;MAKNNPVQQIAGAELVGYDYFAKELDVQLRTIYAYASETNAQRLENFPRPITPAGHRQPLFDKADADRFIAERRAGSTTGKGRVKARPLTKAQRAAVPAAAKILGREIDLRDRVALRAAIYDDLALPVIATSEKAQVPAVDTATIKKLYKQTEHPFLQQLLIYRGVDVTAG
;
A
#
# COMPACT_ATOMS: atom_id res chain seq x y z
N MET A 1 17.20 -13.08 43.70
CA MET A 1 16.09 -12.30 43.09
C MET A 1 16.49 -11.93 41.67
N ALA A 2 16.15 -12.79 40.70
CA ALA A 2 16.45 -12.57 39.30
C ALA A 2 15.43 -11.60 38.70
N LYS A 3 15.87 -10.41 38.30
CA LYS A 3 15.07 -9.50 37.47
C LYS A 3 15.16 -9.99 36.03
N ASN A 4 14.22 -10.85 35.64
CA ASN A 4 14.07 -11.26 34.25
C ASN A 4 13.60 -10.05 33.44
N ASN A 5 14.54 -9.44 32.72
CA ASN A 5 14.27 -8.50 31.64
C ASN A 5 13.60 -9.29 30.50
N PRO A 6 12.35 -9.00 30.08
CA PRO A 6 11.80 -9.60 28.88
C PRO A 6 12.31 -8.81 27.68
N VAL A 7 13.59 -8.94 27.36
CA VAL A 7 14.04 -8.73 25.98
C VAL A 7 13.88 -10.08 25.28
N GLN A 8 12.61 -10.48 25.10
CA GLN A 8 12.31 -11.58 24.21
C GLN A 8 12.58 -11.08 22.79
N GLN A 9 13.70 -11.54 22.25
CA GLN A 9 13.87 -11.98 20.86
C GLN A 9 12.69 -11.64 19.95
N ILE A 10 12.83 -10.61 19.11
CA ILE A 10 12.06 -10.52 17.87
C ILE A 10 13.00 -10.95 16.75
N ALA A 11 13.24 -12.25 16.67
CA ALA A 11 13.81 -12.86 15.48
C ALA A 11 12.79 -12.74 14.35
N GLY A 12 13.02 -11.81 13.42
CA GLY A 12 12.18 -11.64 12.21
C GLY A 12 11.34 -10.36 12.10
N ALA A 13 11.58 -9.33 12.94
CA ALA A 13 10.83 -8.07 12.91
C ALA A 13 11.00 -7.33 11.56
N GLU A 14 10.04 -7.48 10.65
CA GLU A 14 9.95 -6.58 9.51
C GLU A 14 9.54 -5.20 10.04
N LEU A 15 10.44 -4.23 9.92
CA LEU A 15 10.20 -2.86 10.36
C LEU A 15 9.60 -2.05 9.22
N VAL A 16 8.56 -1.27 9.53
CA VAL A 16 7.86 -0.44 8.55
C VAL A 16 7.84 1.02 8.98
N GLY A 17 7.88 1.93 8.02
CA GLY A 17 7.75 3.37 8.24
C GLY A 17 6.31 3.86 8.08
N TYR A 18 6.12 5.17 8.25
CA TYR A 18 4.82 5.81 8.05
C TYR A 18 4.26 5.69 6.62
N ASP A 19 5.12 5.51 5.63
CA ASP A 19 4.78 5.28 4.23
C ASP A 19 3.98 3.98 4.05
N TYR A 20 4.28 2.95 4.84
CA TYR A 20 3.55 1.69 4.86
C TYR A 20 2.07 1.91 5.22
N PHE A 21 1.83 2.59 6.34
CA PHE A 21 0.47 2.93 6.79
C PHE A 21 -0.28 3.77 5.76
N ALA A 22 0.40 4.76 5.16
CA ALA A 22 -0.21 5.66 4.18
C ALA A 22 -0.67 4.88 2.94
N LYS A 23 0.17 3.98 2.45
CA LYS A 23 -0.11 3.11 1.31
C LYS A 23 -1.25 2.15 1.60
N GLU A 24 -1.21 1.47 2.74
CA GLU A 24 -2.22 0.47 3.09
C GLU A 24 -3.57 1.10 3.45
N LEU A 25 -3.60 2.29 4.06
CA LEU A 25 -4.85 3.00 4.32
C LEU A 25 -5.34 3.85 3.14
N ASP A 26 -4.57 3.92 2.04
CA ASP A 26 -4.84 4.76 0.87
C ASP A 26 -5.09 6.23 1.28
N VAL A 27 -4.20 6.76 2.12
CA VAL A 27 -4.22 8.13 2.63
C VAL A 27 -2.87 8.83 2.43
N GLN A 28 -2.88 10.15 2.57
CA GLN A 28 -1.65 10.92 2.52
C GLN A 28 -0.76 10.63 3.73
N LEU A 29 0.55 10.67 3.53
CA LEU A 29 1.53 10.51 4.61
C LEU A 29 1.31 11.51 5.76
N ARG A 30 0.91 12.74 5.43
CA ARG A 30 0.55 13.78 6.41
C ARG A 30 -0.62 13.37 7.31
N THR A 31 -1.57 12.59 6.80
CA THR A 31 -2.68 12.05 7.59
C THR A 31 -2.16 11.04 8.62
N ILE A 32 -1.21 10.19 8.25
CA ILE A 32 -0.58 9.24 9.18
C ILE A 32 0.20 10.00 10.27
N TYR A 33 0.91 11.06 9.92
CA TYR A 33 1.56 11.92 10.93
C TYR A 33 0.55 12.53 11.91
N ALA A 34 -0.63 12.94 11.43
CA ALA A 34 -1.69 13.46 12.29
C ALA A 34 -2.26 12.38 13.23
N TYR A 35 -2.30 11.12 12.80
CA TYR A 35 -2.73 9.99 13.64
C TYR A 35 -1.71 9.65 14.73
N ALA A 36 -0.42 9.71 14.40
CA ALA A 36 0.67 9.41 15.32
C ALA A 36 1.00 10.56 16.29
N SER A 37 0.66 11.80 15.92
CA SER A 37 1.00 13.00 16.69
C SER A 37 0.24 13.07 18.01
N GLU A 38 0.97 13.26 19.11
CA GLU A 38 0.36 13.36 20.46
C GLU A 38 -0.49 14.62 20.67
N THR A 39 -0.21 15.67 19.89
CA THR A 39 -0.80 17.01 20.03
C THR A 39 -1.87 17.32 18.98
N ASN A 40 -2.08 16.42 18.01
CA ASN A 40 -3.04 16.66 16.94
C ASN A 40 -4.46 16.20 17.33
N ALA A 41 -5.48 16.97 16.96
CA ALA A 41 -6.88 16.59 17.19
C ALA A 41 -7.28 15.26 16.51
N GLN A 42 -6.58 14.89 15.42
CA GLN A 42 -6.77 13.63 14.70
C GLN A 42 -5.96 12.47 15.28
N ARG A 43 -5.25 12.66 16.40
CA ARG A 43 -4.54 11.60 17.12
C ARG A 43 -5.44 10.39 17.34
N LEU A 44 -4.86 9.21 17.13
CA LEU A 44 -5.46 7.93 17.44
C LEU A 44 -4.70 7.31 18.61
N GLU A 45 -5.41 7.00 19.69
CA GLU A 45 -4.81 6.43 20.90
C GLU A 45 -4.23 5.04 20.66
N ASN A 46 -4.83 4.29 19.72
CA ASN A 46 -4.39 2.96 19.30
C ASN A 46 -3.35 2.98 18.17
N PHE A 47 -2.82 4.15 17.78
CA PHE A 47 -1.74 4.19 16.79
C PHE A 47 -0.50 3.45 17.32
N PRO A 48 0.16 2.57 16.53
CA PRO A 48 1.30 1.79 16.99
C PRO A 48 2.43 2.67 17.52
N ARG A 49 3.13 2.19 18.56
CA ARG A 49 4.30 2.89 19.10
C ARG A 49 5.53 2.55 18.27
N PRO A 50 6.40 3.53 17.97
CA PRO A 50 7.63 3.25 17.26
C PRO A 50 8.59 2.44 18.14
N ILE A 51 9.31 1.51 17.52
CA ILE A 51 10.42 0.77 18.15
C ILE A 51 11.65 1.67 18.25
N THR A 52 11.82 2.60 17.29
CA THR A 52 12.92 3.56 17.31
C THR A 52 12.83 4.53 18.50
N PRO A 53 13.98 4.97 19.05
CA PRO A 53 14.01 5.94 20.15
C PRO A 53 13.23 7.23 19.86
N ALA A 54 12.70 7.84 20.91
CA ALA A 54 12.02 9.14 20.82
C ALA A 54 12.93 10.20 20.17
N GLY A 55 12.38 11.01 19.26
CA GLY A 55 13.11 12.06 18.54
C GLY A 55 13.78 11.63 17.23
N HIS A 56 13.71 10.34 16.86
CA HIS A 56 14.14 9.91 15.52
C HIS A 56 13.27 10.54 14.42
N ARG A 57 13.92 11.13 13.41
CA ARG A 57 13.22 11.79 12.29
C ARG A 57 12.41 10.84 11.41
N GLN A 58 12.74 9.56 11.44
CA GLN A 58 12.05 8.49 10.71
C GLN A 58 11.75 7.34 11.67
N PRO A 59 10.62 7.42 12.39
CA PRO A 59 10.21 6.36 13.29
C PRO A 59 9.90 5.08 12.53
N LEU A 60 10.34 3.94 13.08
CA LEU A 60 10.02 2.61 12.56
C LEU A 60 9.12 1.87 13.54
N PHE A 61 8.21 1.06 12.98
CA PHE A 61 7.18 0.32 13.70
C PHE A 61 7.32 -1.17 13.41
N ASP A 62 6.87 -1.99 14.36
CA ASP A 62 6.68 -3.41 14.10
C ASP A 62 5.58 -3.59 13.04
N LYS A 63 5.85 -4.39 12.01
CA LYS A 63 4.87 -4.61 10.95
C LYS A 63 3.61 -5.33 11.43
N ALA A 64 3.70 -6.26 12.37
CA ALA A 64 2.51 -6.97 12.85
C ALA A 64 1.55 -6.02 13.58
N ASP A 65 2.10 -5.08 14.35
CA ASP A 65 1.31 -4.01 14.97
C ASP A 65 0.72 -3.05 13.94
N ALA A 66 1.49 -2.72 12.90
CA ALA A 66 1.00 -1.91 11.79
C ALA A 66 -0.17 -2.58 11.06
N ASP A 67 -0.04 -3.86 10.72
CA ASP A 67 -1.06 -4.65 10.03
C ASP A 67 -2.35 -4.76 10.83
N ARG A 68 -2.25 -4.99 12.14
CA ARG A 68 -3.40 -5.00 13.06
C ARG A 68 -4.12 -3.66 13.05
N PHE A 69 -3.39 -2.56 13.20
CA PHE A 69 -3.97 -1.22 13.18
C PHE A 69 -4.67 -0.91 11.84
N ILE A 70 -4.05 -1.29 10.72
CA ILE A 70 -4.63 -1.12 9.38
C ILE A 70 -5.95 -1.90 9.25
N ALA A 71 -5.96 -3.17 9.68
CA ALA A 71 -7.13 -4.02 9.62
C ALA A 71 -8.30 -3.44 10.43
N GLU A 72 -8.04 -2.97 11.66
CA GLU A 72 -9.03 -2.32 12.52
C GLU A 72 -9.60 -1.04 11.88
N ARG A 73 -8.74 -0.22 11.28
CA ARG A 73 -9.15 1.03 10.62
C ARG A 73 -9.97 0.77 9.35
N ARG A 74 -9.64 -0.27 8.58
CA ARG A 74 -10.42 -0.69 7.39
C ARG A 74 -11.78 -1.29 7.79
N ALA A 75 -11.83 -2.11 8.84
CA ALA A 75 -13.08 -2.68 9.36
C ALA A 75 -14.04 -1.58 9.87
N GLY A 76 -13.48 -0.47 10.34
CA GLY A 76 -14.24 0.68 10.84
C GLY A 76 -14.38 0.69 12.34
N SER A 77 -13.26 0.52 13.04
CA SER A 77 -13.15 0.43 14.50
C SER A 77 -14.15 1.32 15.28
N THR A 78 -14.69 0.71 16.32
CA THR A 78 -15.81 1.10 17.21
C THR A 78 -15.52 2.28 18.15
N THR A 79 -14.35 2.92 18.07
CA THR A 79 -13.88 3.99 18.97
C THR A 79 -14.12 5.41 18.44
N GLY A 80 -15.30 5.68 17.87
CA GLY A 80 -15.84 7.03 17.65
C GLY A 80 -15.17 7.91 16.57
N LYS A 81 -13.93 7.62 16.14
CA LYS A 81 -13.22 8.32 15.05
C LYS A 81 -13.19 7.54 13.73
N GLY A 82 -14.24 6.75 13.45
CA GLY A 82 -14.74 6.28 12.15
C GLY A 82 -13.77 5.62 11.15
N ARG A 83 -14.32 4.94 10.14
CA ARG A 83 -13.57 4.46 8.97
C ARG A 83 -12.75 5.60 8.36
N VAL A 84 -11.47 5.36 8.08
CA VAL A 84 -10.71 6.24 7.19
C VAL A 84 -11.41 6.19 5.83
N LYS A 85 -12.03 7.28 5.40
CA LYS A 85 -12.49 7.39 4.02
C LYS A 85 -11.22 7.41 3.16
N ALA A 86 -10.98 6.31 2.44
CA ALA A 86 -9.90 6.23 1.46
C ALA A 86 -9.95 7.48 0.57
N ARG A 87 -8.77 7.95 0.14
CA ARG A 87 -8.70 9.14 -0.72
C ARG A 87 -9.66 8.96 -1.90
N PRO A 88 -10.57 9.91 -2.15
CA PRO A 88 -11.48 9.79 -3.28
C PRO A 88 -10.65 9.79 -4.56
N LEU A 89 -10.81 8.74 -5.37
CA LEU A 89 -10.22 8.64 -6.70
C LEU A 89 -10.56 9.90 -7.52
N THR A 90 -9.62 10.42 -8.29
CA THR A 90 -9.89 11.49 -9.26
C THR A 90 -10.81 11.00 -10.39
N LYS A 91 -11.36 11.92 -11.20
CA LYS A 91 -12.20 11.53 -12.35
C LYS A 91 -11.47 10.58 -13.30
N ALA A 92 -10.20 10.84 -13.58
CA ALA A 92 -9.36 9.98 -14.42
C ALA A 92 -9.14 8.59 -13.79
N GLN A 93 -8.83 8.55 -12.49
CA GLN A 93 -8.64 7.29 -11.77
C GLN A 93 -9.91 6.44 -11.71
N ARG A 94 -11.09 7.07 -11.55
CA ARG A 94 -12.37 6.36 -11.60
C ARG A 94 -12.68 5.81 -12.99
N ALA A 95 -12.37 6.58 -14.04
CA ALA A 95 -12.58 6.14 -15.42
C ALA A 95 -11.65 4.98 -15.82
N ALA A 96 -10.46 4.90 -15.21
CA ALA A 96 -9.50 3.83 -15.49
C ALA A 96 -9.99 2.44 -15.06
N VAL A 97 -10.83 2.33 -14.03
CA VAL A 97 -11.37 1.04 -13.55
C VAL A 97 -12.22 0.32 -14.64
N PRO A 98 -13.32 0.91 -15.16
CA PRO A 98 -14.10 0.28 -16.22
C PRO A 98 -13.33 0.18 -17.54
N ALA A 99 -12.39 1.09 -17.82
CA ALA A 99 -11.54 0.98 -19.00
C ALA A 99 -10.61 -0.24 -18.94
N ALA A 100 -9.97 -0.49 -17.80
CA ALA A 100 -9.14 -1.66 -17.58
C ALA A 100 -9.95 -2.96 -17.68
N ALA A 101 -11.15 -2.99 -17.08
CA ALA A 101 -12.06 -4.13 -17.16
C ALA A 101 -12.48 -4.43 -18.61
N LYS A 102 -12.76 -3.40 -19.41
CA LYS A 102 -13.10 -3.56 -20.83
C LYS A 102 -11.93 -4.14 -21.65
N ILE A 103 -10.70 -3.75 -21.36
CA ILE A 103 -9.51 -4.28 -22.04
C ILE A 103 -9.27 -5.75 -21.66
N LEU A 104 -9.47 -6.10 -20.39
CA LEU A 104 -9.29 -7.46 -19.90
C LEU A 104 -10.48 -8.39 -20.26
N GLY A 105 -11.64 -7.83 -20.59
CA GLY A 105 -12.87 -8.58 -20.83
C GLY A 105 -13.57 -9.08 -19.55
N ARG A 106 -13.07 -8.70 -18.37
CA ARG A 106 -13.64 -9.05 -17.05
C ARG A 106 -13.28 -8.00 -16.01
N GLU A 107 -14.08 -7.91 -14.96
CA GLU A 107 -13.79 -7.03 -13.83
C GLU A 107 -12.73 -7.65 -12.91
N ILE A 108 -11.84 -6.80 -12.40
CA ILE A 108 -10.87 -7.14 -11.35
C ILE A 108 -10.73 -5.97 -10.37
N ASP A 109 -10.39 -6.28 -9.13
CA ASP A 109 -9.94 -5.25 -8.19
C ASP A 109 -8.51 -4.82 -8.53
N LEU A 110 -8.35 -3.57 -9.01
CA LEU A 110 -7.04 -2.99 -9.34
C LEU A 110 -6.14 -2.74 -8.11
N ARG A 111 -6.63 -2.98 -6.89
CA ARG A 111 -5.84 -2.98 -5.65
C ARG A 111 -5.28 -4.36 -5.32
N ASP A 112 -5.91 -5.43 -5.79
CA ASP A 112 -5.48 -6.79 -5.53
C ASP A 112 -4.28 -7.15 -6.43
N ARG A 113 -3.13 -7.34 -5.79
CA ARG A 113 -1.88 -7.68 -6.49
C ARG A 113 -1.89 -9.08 -7.08
N VAL A 114 -2.65 -10.01 -6.51
CA VAL A 114 -2.74 -11.38 -7.03
C VAL A 114 -3.58 -11.37 -8.31
N ALA A 115 -4.77 -10.76 -8.26
CA ALA A 115 -5.61 -10.58 -9.45
C ALA A 115 -4.89 -9.81 -10.57
N LEU A 116 -4.16 -8.74 -10.23
CA LEU A 116 -3.35 -8.00 -11.21
C LEU A 116 -2.24 -8.84 -11.83
N ARG A 117 -1.57 -9.68 -11.04
CA ARG A 117 -0.51 -10.54 -11.54
C ARG A 117 -1.05 -11.55 -12.55
N ALA A 118 -2.15 -12.22 -12.22
CA ALA A 118 -2.81 -13.15 -13.14
C ALA A 118 -3.28 -12.42 -14.41
N ALA A 119 -3.90 -11.25 -14.26
CA ALA A 119 -4.34 -10.46 -15.42
C ALA A 119 -3.18 -10.07 -16.35
N ILE A 120 -2.04 -9.64 -15.80
CA ILE A 120 -0.91 -9.14 -16.59
C ILE A 120 -0.14 -10.29 -17.25
N TYR A 121 0.19 -11.33 -16.51
CA TYR A 121 1.15 -12.34 -16.94
C TYR A 121 0.50 -13.62 -17.46
N ASP A 122 -0.71 -13.95 -16.99
CA ASP A 122 -1.42 -15.16 -17.44
C ASP A 122 -2.43 -14.79 -18.54
N ASP A 123 -3.36 -13.88 -18.27
CA ASP A 123 -4.43 -13.54 -19.23
C ASP A 123 -3.90 -12.74 -20.43
N LEU A 124 -3.12 -11.68 -20.17
CA LEU A 124 -2.54 -10.82 -21.21
C LEU A 124 -1.19 -11.32 -21.74
N ALA A 125 -0.63 -12.37 -21.12
CA ALA A 125 0.65 -12.98 -21.47
C ALA A 125 1.80 -11.96 -21.66
N LEU A 126 1.82 -10.88 -20.88
CA LEU A 126 2.86 -9.86 -20.97
C LEU A 126 4.19 -10.38 -20.39
N PRO A 127 5.35 -9.89 -20.88
CA PRO A 127 6.64 -10.41 -20.44
C PRO A 127 6.94 -10.05 -18.98
N VAL A 128 7.53 -11.02 -18.26
CA VAL A 128 8.05 -10.81 -16.91
C VAL A 128 9.40 -10.11 -17.00
N ILE A 129 9.46 -8.85 -16.52
CA ILE A 129 10.68 -8.04 -16.56
C ILE A 129 11.37 -7.91 -15.20
N ALA A 130 10.69 -8.28 -14.12
CA ALA A 130 11.20 -8.27 -12.76
C ALA A 130 10.39 -9.23 -11.88
N THR A 131 11.05 -9.80 -10.88
CA THR A 131 10.44 -10.63 -9.84
C THR A 131 10.65 -9.99 -8.48
N SER A 132 9.71 -10.22 -7.57
CA SER A 132 9.84 -9.81 -6.16
C SER A 132 10.85 -10.73 -5.47
N GLU A 133 11.93 -10.17 -4.91
CA GLU A 133 12.98 -10.95 -4.23
C GLU A 133 12.42 -11.86 -3.13
N LYS A 134 11.49 -11.34 -2.31
CA LYS A 134 10.97 -12.07 -1.14
C LYS A 134 10.04 -13.24 -1.49
N ALA A 135 9.31 -13.12 -2.59
CA ALA A 135 8.23 -14.06 -2.92
C ALA A 135 8.48 -14.80 -4.24
N GLN A 136 9.55 -14.47 -4.97
CA GLN A 136 9.90 -15.04 -6.28
C GLN A 136 8.77 -15.01 -7.32
N VAL A 137 7.81 -14.10 -7.16
CA VAL A 137 6.69 -13.90 -8.07
C VAL A 137 6.89 -12.66 -8.94
N PRO A 138 6.35 -12.60 -10.17
CA PRO A 138 6.43 -11.43 -11.03
C PRO A 138 6.03 -10.12 -10.33
N ALA A 139 6.82 -9.07 -10.48
CA ALA A 139 6.60 -7.82 -9.75
C ALA A 139 5.50 -6.96 -10.40
N VAL A 140 4.55 -6.47 -9.59
CA VAL A 140 3.45 -5.60 -10.05
C VAL A 140 3.48 -4.23 -9.37
N ASP A 141 4.62 -3.81 -8.84
CA ASP A 141 4.80 -2.46 -8.29
C ASP A 141 4.82 -1.40 -9.41
N THR A 142 4.60 -0.14 -9.04
CA THR A 142 4.44 0.94 -10.03
C THR A 142 5.69 1.17 -10.89
N ALA A 143 6.89 0.92 -10.35
CA ALA A 143 8.12 1.11 -11.11
C ALA A 143 8.26 0.01 -12.19
N THR A 144 7.95 -1.23 -11.83
CA THR A 144 7.91 -2.36 -12.78
C THR A 144 6.86 -2.13 -13.85
N ILE A 145 5.62 -1.77 -13.48
CA ILE A 145 4.54 -1.51 -14.45
C ILE A 145 4.90 -0.36 -15.41
N LYS A 146 5.56 0.71 -14.93
CA LYS A 146 6.05 1.79 -15.80
C LYS A 146 7.06 1.29 -16.83
N LYS A 147 8.04 0.48 -16.42
CA LYS A 147 9.04 -0.09 -17.32
C LYS A 147 8.40 -1.01 -18.36
N LEU A 148 7.47 -1.85 -17.92
CA LEU A 148 6.75 -2.76 -18.79
C LEU A 148 5.92 -2.00 -19.82
N TYR A 149 5.19 -0.95 -19.40
CA TYR A 149 4.45 -0.08 -20.30
C TYR A 149 5.35 0.58 -21.35
N LYS A 150 6.56 1.04 -20.98
CA LYS A 150 7.51 1.60 -21.95
C LYS A 150 7.98 0.60 -23.03
N GLN A 151 7.88 -0.70 -22.76
CA GLN A 151 8.32 -1.74 -23.70
C GLN A 151 7.16 -2.26 -24.57
N THR A 152 5.96 -2.33 -24.01
CA THR A 152 4.81 -2.96 -24.67
C THR A 152 3.74 -1.98 -25.11
N GLU A 153 3.74 -0.76 -24.56
CA GLU A 153 2.71 0.28 -24.70
C GLU A 153 1.29 -0.25 -24.50
N HIS A 154 1.16 -1.33 -23.71
CA HIS A 154 -0.10 -2.05 -23.63
C HIS A 154 -1.18 -1.21 -22.93
N PRO A 155 -2.40 -1.09 -23.52
CA PRO A 155 -3.42 -0.16 -23.02
C PRO A 155 -3.90 -0.49 -21.61
N PHE A 156 -3.89 -1.77 -21.21
CA PHE A 156 -4.21 -2.16 -19.83
C PHE A 156 -3.23 -1.55 -18.81
N LEU A 157 -1.94 -1.53 -19.13
CA LEU A 157 -0.92 -0.97 -18.24
C LEU A 157 -1.05 0.55 -18.14
N GLN A 158 -1.44 1.22 -19.23
CA GLN A 158 -1.76 2.64 -19.22
C GLN A 158 -2.89 2.94 -18.22
N GLN A 159 -4.00 2.20 -18.30
CA GLN A 159 -5.13 2.39 -17.37
C GLN A 159 -4.73 2.08 -15.92
N LEU A 160 -3.93 1.03 -15.69
CA LEU A 160 -3.41 0.70 -14.36
C LEU A 160 -2.53 1.83 -13.80
N LEU A 161 -1.70 2.45 -14.62
CA LEU A 161 -0.87 3.60 -14.21
C LEU A 161 -1.73 4.83 -13.90
N ILE A 162 -2.72 5.14 -14.73
CA ILE A 162 -3.68 6.22 -14.46
C ILE A 162 -4.41 5.99 -13.13
N TYR A 163 -4.90 4.76 -12.90
CA TYR A 163 -5.54 4.37 -11.64
C TYR A 163 -4.63 4.62 -10.43
N ARG A 164 -3.33 4.31 -10.57
CA ARG A 164 -2.30 4.56 -9.55
C ARG A 164 -1.88 6.03 -9.44
N GLY A 165 -2.50 6.94 -10.21
CA GLY A 165 -2.20 8.38 -10.20
C GLY A 165 -0.88 8.73 -10.86
N VAL A 166 -0.42 7.92 -11.80
CA VAL A 166 0.76 8.20 -12.63
C VAL A 166 0.28 8.84 -13.93
N ASP A 167 0.83 10.00 -14.25
CA ASP A 167 0.65 10.60 -15.58
C ASP A 167 1.50 9.84 -16.61
N VAL A 168 0.81 9.28 -17.60
CA VAL A 168 1.40 8.45 -18.67
C VAL A 168 1.53 9.22 -19.99
N THR A 169 1.06 10.47 -20.03
CA THR A 169 1.08 11.37 -21.20
C THR A 169 2.44 12.00 -21.51
N ALA A 170 3.48 11.69 -20.74
CA ALA A 170 4.86 12.11 -21.00
C ALA A 170 5.71 10.91 -21.40
N GLY A 171 5.62 10.54 -22.67
CA GLY A 171 6.46 9.54 -23.35
C GLY A 171 6.71 10.01 -24.76
#